data_AF-A0A3R8T693-F1
#
_entry.id   AF-A0A3R8T693-F1
#
_cell.length_a   1.000
_cell.length_b   1.000
_cell.length_c   1.000
_cell.angle_alpha   90.00
_cell.angle_beta   90.00
_cell.angle_gamma   90.00
#
_symmetry.space_group_name_H-M   'P 1'
#
loop_
_entity.id
_entity.type
_entity.pdbx_description
1 polymer ?
#
loop_
_entity_poly.entity_id
_entity_poly.type
_entity_poly.pdbx_seq_one_letter_code
_entity_poly.pdbx_strand_id
1 'polypeptide(L)'
;MDKPTTSPFSPSVRNHAAEAELDTLFDQQRKPGLVLQRIYPPTAFPDVRSHLGGLPQLPPHLDWPRGVSYGDEVPMHFLAQIDCAELPPLDPDMPREGMLFFFAVSDEEQIWNEEEAQPRVRVLYAETVAADQPERQPPADLRPIQDVKAENGPHAEPNWLLSGEDGPRVYTRWPLVARRMDTWPESDVVEGARPRVSYETYSERLCELRAGALVAATGLFPRMGSEYRWEQPSGGGWRFPAVWLGYQTDYPQAGIMIDRLARIIAHHRNRATREQKEYADVMAWVKRAAEIGWEEQPDEETRVVFREWVLSQAAEERGKDVITHRDLGDVFTKALLATIAYAGGSPKVAEMIPASYYRDLADEQLPFDDSYGWHKDGRRKCVVARPHQMLGHARFLQSCGPEVDGDAVCLLQLAHDSAIGLNFGDCGQATFWITREDLASRRFEGVAAVVESG
;
A
#
# COMPACT_ATOMS: atom_id res chain seq x y z
N MET A 1 -46.99 21.93 7.73
CA MET A 1 -46.63 22.01 6.29
C MET A 1 -45.14 21.87 6.22
N ASP A 2 -44.66 20.65 6.05
CA ASP A 2 -43.23 20.41 5.82
C ASP A 2 -42.87 20.93 4.43
N LYS A 3 -41.83 21.77 4.35
CA LYS A 3 -41.29 22.17 3.06
C LYS A 3 -40.83 20.90 2.34
N PRO A 4 -41.23 20.67 1.07
CA PRO A 4 -40.69 19.55 0.31
C PRO A 4 -39.16 19.74 0.25
N THR A 5 -38.43 18.83 0.89
CA THR A 5 -36.99 18.71 0.71
C THR A 5 -36.78 18.27 -0.73
N THR A 6 -36.56 19.23 -1.62
CA THR A 6 -36.05 18.97 -2.96
C THR A 6 -34.81 18.12 -2.81
N SER A 7 -34.85 16.92 -3.39
CA SER A 7 -33.70 16.02 -3.38
C SER A 7 -32.48 16.80 -3.86
N PRO A 8 -31.35 16.77 -3.13
CA PRO A 8 -30.12 17.43 -3.56
C PRO A 8 -29.62 16.93 -4.92
N PHE A 9 -30.16 15.80 -5.35
CA PHE A 9 -29.93 15.11 -6.60
C PHE A 9 -30.85 15.55 -7.75
N SER A 10 -31.77 16.48 -7.51
CA SER A 10 -32.61 17.00 -8.59
C SER A 10 -31.69 17.63 -9.65
N PRO A 11 -31.84 17.27 -10.94
CA PRO A 11 -31.13 17.93 -12.03
C PRO A 11 -31.30 19.47 -11.99
N SER A 12 -32.37 19.96 -11.35
CA SER A 12 -32.62 21.39 -11.16
C SER A 12 -31.74 22.08 -10.12
N VAL A 13 -30.96 21.33 -9.31
CA VAL A 13 -30.08 21.85 -8.26
C VAL A 13 -28.60 21.80 -8.71
N ARG A 14 -28.28 21.04 -9.76
CA ARG A 14 -26.96 20.98 -10.37
C ARG A 14 -26.68 22.20 -11.25
N ASN A 15 -25.48 22.75 -11.14
CA ASN A 15 -25.01 23.80 -12.04
C ASN A 15 -24.37 23.17 -13.28
N HIS A 16 -25.20 22.75 -14.23
CA HIS A 16 -24.76 22.09 -15.47
C HIS A 16 -23.74 22.90 -16.27
N ALA A 17 -23.83 24.24 -16.23
CA ALA A 17 -22.87 25.10 -16.91
C ALA A 17 -21.48 25.03 -16.26
N ALA A 18 -21.42 25.00 -14.92
CA ALA A 18 -20.17 24.81 -14.18
C ALA A 18 -19.60 23.39 -14.34
N GLU A 19 -20.45 22.36 -14.37
CA GLU A 19 -20.04 20.97 -14.66
C GLU A 19 -19.43 20.88 -16.08
N ALA A 20 -20.05 21.49 -17.09
CA ALA A 20 -19.53 21.50 -18.45
C ALA A 20 -18.23 22.31 -18.63
N GLU A 21 -18.07 23.43 -17.91
CA GLU A 21 -16.82 24.20 -17.88
C GLU A 21 -15.68 23.35 -17.27
N LEU A 22 -15.95 22.65 -16.18
CA LEU A 22 -15.00 21.73 -15.54
C LEU A 22 -14.61 20.57 -16.46
N ASP A 23 -15.58 19.93 -17.10
CA ASP A 23 -15.29 18.82 -18.01
C ASP A 23 -14.41 19.29 -19.19
N THR A 24 -14.70 20.47 -19.75
CA THR A 24 -13.86 21.08 -20.79
C THR A 24 -12.44 21.34 -20.30
N LEU A 25 -12.30 21.86 -19.07
CA LEU A 25 -10.98 22.09 -18.47
C LEU A 25 -10.22 20.77 -18.27
N PHE A 26 -10.86 19.74 -17.71
CA PHE A 26 -10.23 18.45 -17.49
C PHE A 26 -9.85 17.77 -18.81
N ASP A 27 -10.64 17.90 -19.86
CA ASP A 27 -10.29 17.39 -21.19
C ASP A 27 -9.04 18.06 -21.77
N GLN A 28 -8.88 19.37 -21.53
CA GLN A 28 -7.71 20.13 -21.97
C GLN A 28 -6.46 19.82 -21.15
N GLN A 29 -6.62 19.59 -19.84
CA GLN A 29 -5.52 19.38 -18.91
C GLN A 29 -5.12 17.90 -18.75
N ARG A 30 -5.89 16.97 -19.32
CA ARG A 30 -5.64 15.53 -19.24
C ARG A 30 -4.26 15.18 -19.78
N LYS A 31 -3.46 14.48 -18.96
CA LYS A 31 -2.19 13.86 -19.39
C LYS A 31 -2.26 12.36 -19.17
N PRO A 32 -1.74 11.54 -20.11
CA PRO A 32 -1.62 10.12 -19.83
C PRO A 32 -0.50 9.87 -18.82
N GLY A 33 -0.73 8.93 -17.92
CA GLY A 33 0.26 8.36 -16.99
C GLY A 33 0.17 6.83 -17.00
N LEU A 34 0.88 6.21 -16.07
CA LEU A 34 0.88 4.77 -15.86
C LEU A 34 0.47 4.46 -14.42
N VAL A 35 -0.58 3.66 -14.22
CA VAL A 35 -0.80 3.01 -12.93
C VAL A 35 0.11 1.79 -12.84
N LEU A 36 0.77 1.61 -11.69
CA LEU A 36 1.51 0.40 -11.36
C LEU A 36 0.59 -0.50 -10.52
N GLN A 37 -0.13 -1.39 -11.20
CA GLN A 37 -1.11 -2.25 -10.56
C GLN A 37 -0.42 -3.39 -9.79
N ARG A 38 -0.71 -3.51 -8.49
CA ARG A 38 -0.43 -4.74 -7.74
C ARG A 38 -1.40 -5.84 -8.16
N ILE A 39 -0.86 -6.98 -8.57
CA ILE A 39 -1.68 -8.15 -8.90
C ILE A 39 -2.05 -8.89 -7.62
N TYR A 40 -3.27 -9.38 -7.52
CA TYR A 40 -3.75 -10.19 -6.41
C TYR A 40 -4.73 -11.25 -6.95
N PRO A 41 -4.71 -12.50 -6.44
CA PRO A 41 -3.90 -13.02 -5.32
C PRO A 41 -2.45 -13.41 -5.68
N PRO A 42 -1.58 -13.65 -4.67
CA PRO A 42 -0.21 -14.19 -4.85
C PRO A 42 -0.10 -15.43 -5.73
N THR A 43 -1.11 -16.30 -5.73
CA THR A 43 -1.16 -17.49 -6.60
C THR A 43 -1.33 -17.18 -8.08
N ALA A 44 -1.65 -15.93 -8.43
CA ALA A 44 -1.85 -15.46 -9.80
C ALA A 44 -0.85 -14.36 -10.18
N PHE A 45 0.27 -14.26 -9.47
CA PHE A 45 1.33 -13.32 -9.83
C PHE A 45 1.84 -13.59 -11.25
N PRO A 46 1.98 -12.53 -12.06
CA PRO A 46 2.55 -12.66 -13.39
C PRO A 46 4.07 -12.84 -13.30
N ASP A 47 4.66 -13.43 -14.33
CA ASP A 47 6.11 -13.47 -14.51
C ASP A 47 6.58 -12.11 -15.03
N VAL A 48 6.89 -11.21 -14.11
CA VAL A 48 7.38 -9.84 -14.37
C VAL A 48 8.56 -9.52 -13.45
N ARG A 49 9.43 -8.64 -13.93
CA ARG A 49 10.61 -8.16 -13.23
C ARG A 49 10.39 -6.85 -12.49
N SER A 50 9.31 -6.13 -12.80
CA SER A 50 8.89 -4.95 -12.04
C SER A 50 8.19 -5.36 -10.74
N HIS A 51 8.65 -4.84 -9.61
CA HIS A 51 8.06 -5.14 -8.30
C HIS A 51 8.34 -4.05 -7.26
N LEU A 52 7.46 -3.95 -6.27
CA LEU A 52 7.71 -3.27 -5.00
C LEU A 52 8.49 -4.20 -4.07
N GLY A 53 9.32 -3.62 -3.20
CA GLY A 53 10.00 -4.28 -2.10
C GLY A 53 10.72 -5.58 -2.50
N GLY A 54 11.01 -6.44 -1.53
CA GLY A 54 11.83 -7.63 -1.73
C GLY A 54 13.30 -7.27 -1.92
N LEU A 55 14.02 -8.11 -2.65
CA LEU A 55 15.42 -7.91 -2.95
C LEU A 55 15.58 -7.49 -4.42
N PRO A 56 16.43 -6.49 -4.73
CA PRO A 56 16.62 -6.06 -6.11
C PRO A 56 17.52 -7.02 -6.89
N GLN A 57 17.30 -7.14 -8.20
CA GLN A 57 18.26 -7.74 -9.13
C GLN A 57 19.40 -6.75 -9.45
N LEU A 58 20.03 -6.18 -8.42
CA LEU A 58 20.98 -5.08 -8.56
C LEU A 58 22.35 -5.60 -9.05
N PRO A 59 22.81 -5.21 -10.25
CA PRO A 59 24.07 -5.69 -10.79
C PRO A 59 25.29 -5.39 -9.90
N PRO A 60 26.36 -6.20 -9.98
CA PRO A 60 27.53 -6.04 -9.10
C PRO A 60 28.34 -4.77 -9.33
N HIS A 61 28.16 -4.09 -10.47
CA HIS A 61 28.85 -2.83 -10.78
C HIS A 61 28.15 -1.59 -10.20
N LEU A 62 26.94 -1.74 -9.68
CA LEU A 62 26.21 -0.67 -8.98
C LEU A 62 26.31 -0.90 -7.48
N ASP A 63 26.84 0.07 -6.74
CA ASP A 63 26.93 -0.04 -5.28
C ASP A 63 25.55 0.02 -4.62
N TRP A 64 25.44 -0.48 -3.37
CA TRP A 64 24.21 -0.28 -2.58
C TRP A 64 24.17 1.18 -2.13
N PRO A 65 23.13 1.96 -2.48
CA PRO A 65 23.09 3.37 -2.10
C PRO A 65 23.15 3.56 -0.59
N ARG A 66 24.04 4.46 -0.16
CA ARG A 66 24.08 4.97 1.20
C ARG A 66 23.65 6.42 1.22
N GLY A 67 22.95 6.80 2.29
CA GLY A 67 22.45 8.14 2.54
C GLY A 67 22.74 8.57 3.98
N VAL A 68 22.14 9.67 4.41
CA VAL A 68 22.33 10.22 5.76
C VAL A 68 21.05 10.12 6.57
N SER A 69 21.14 9.62 7.80
CA SER A 69 20.06 9.65 8.80
C SER A 69 20.62 10.14 10.13
N TYR A 70 20.05 11.22 10.67
CA TYR A 70 20.52 11.90 11.89
C TYR A 70 22.03 12.19 11.93
N GLY A 71 22.63 12.46 10.77
CA GLY A 71 24.06 12.76 10.62
C GLY A 71 24.97 11.55 10.39
N ASP A 72 24.45 10.32 10.48
CA ASP A 72 25.19 9.09 10.22
C ASP A 72 24.96 8.58 8.79
N GLU A 73 26.01 8.02 8.18
CA GLU A 73 25.89 7.35 6.88
C GLU A 73 25.26 5.95 7.05
N VAL A 74 24.12 5.72 6.40
CA VAL A 74 23.32 4.49 6.50
C VAL A 74 23.02 3.90 5.13
N PRO A 75 22.89 2.56 4.99
CA PRO A 75 22.31 1.98 3.79
C PRO A 75 20.88 2.46 3.58
N MET A 76 20.51 2.79 2.34
CA MET A 76 19.13 3.09 1.98
C MET A 76 18.30 1.82 1.85
N HIS A 77 17.01 1.90 2.13
CA HIS A 77 16.05 0.84 1.89
C HIS A 77 15.69 0.77 0.40
N PHE A 78 15.58 -0.45 -0.11
CA PHE A 78 15.08 -0.70 -1.47
C PHE A 78 13.56 -0.62 -1.50
N LEU A 79 13.00 0.20 -2.39
CA LEU A 79 11.55 0.45 -2.49
C LEU A 79 10.91 -0.26 -3.68
N ALA A 80 11.54 -0.18 -4.86
CA ALA A 80 10.98 -0.72 -6.09
C ALA A 80 12.05 -0.95 -7.16
N GLN A 81 11.78 -1.91 -8.03
CA GLN A 81 12.50 -2.14 -9.28
C GLN A 81 11.50 -2.07 -10.43
N ILE A 82 11.86 -1.39 -11.52
CA ILE A 82 11.01 -1.24 -12.72
C ILE A 82 11.83 -1.63 -13.95
N ASP A 83 11.38 -2.66 -14.67
CA ASP A 83 11.94 -3.03 -15.97
C ASP A 83 11.30 -2.13 -17.04
N CYS A 84 12.10 -1.27 -17.66
CA CYS A 84 11.63 -0.32 -18.66
C CYS A 84 11.01 -1.01 -19.89
N ALA A 85 11.37 -2.27 -20.16
CA ALA A 85 10.77 -3.05 -21.24
C ALA A 85 9.32 -3.49 -20.93
N GLU A 86 8.92 -3.50 -19.66
CA GLU A 86 7.56 -3.84 -19.22
C GLU A 86 6.61 -2.64 -19.20
N LEU A 87 7.13 -1.42 -19.43
CA LEU A 87 6.34 -0.21 -19.45
C LEU A 87 5.65 -0.01 -20.82
N PRO A 88 4.32 0.26 -20.84
CA PRO A 88 3.66 0.68 -22.07
C PRO A 88 4.34 1.92 -22.65
N PRO A 89 4.57 2.00 -23.98
CA PRO A 89 5.26 3.13 -24.56
C PRO A 89 4.39 4.37 -24.45
N LEU A 90 4.72 5.30 -23.55
CA LEU A 90 3.89 6.46 -23.24
C LEU A 90 4.64 7.77 -23.42
N ASP A 91 5.74 7.92 -22.69
CA ASP A 91 6.65 9.05 -22.80
C ASP A 91 7.82 8.65 -23.73
N PRO A 92 8.22 9.50 -24.70
CA PRO A 92 9.34 9.21 -25.58
C PRO A 92 10.71 9.28 -24.89
N ASP A 93 10.82 10.01 -23.78
CA ASP A 93 12.07 10.20 -23.05
C ASP A 93 12.34 9.08 -22.04
N MET A 94 11.28 8.35 -21.64
CA MET A 94 11.45 7.14 -20.82
C MET A 94 12.28 6.08 -21.56
N PRO A 95 13.28 5.46 -20.91
CA PRO A 95 14.01 4.34 -21.49
C PRO A 95 13.06 3.22 -21.94
N ARG A 96 13.37 2.59 -23.07
CA ARG A 96 12.62 1.43 -23.61
C ARG A 96 13.10 0.10 -23.05
N GLU A 97 14.30 0.08 -22.50
CA GLU A 97 15.00 -1.07 -21.96
C GLU A 97 15.82 -0.61 -20.76
N GLY A 98 16.37 -1.57 -20.02
CA GLY A 98 17.11 -1.32 -18.78
C GLY A 98 16.22 -1.36 -17.55
N MET A 99 16.85 -1.25 -16.39
CA MET A 99 16.22 -1.43 -15.09
C MET A 99 16.42 -0.19 -14.23
N LEU A 100 15.34 0.32 -13.66
CA LEU A 100 15.36 1.36 -12.64
C LEU A 100 15.26 0.73 -11.25
N PHE A 101 16.05 1.24 -10.31
CA PHE A 101 16.00 0.83 -8.91
C PHE A 101 15.83 2.05 -8.01
N PHE A 102 14.84 2.01 -7.14
CA PHE A 102 14.47 3.12 -6.26
C PHE A 102 14.87 2.80 -4.82
N PHE A 103 15.62 3.70 -4.21
CA PHE A 103 16.11 3.60 -2.85
C PHE A 103 15.82 4.89 -2.07
N ALA A 104 15.57 4.75 -0.77
CA ALA A 104 15.47 5.88 0.14
C ALA A 104 15.89 5.51 1.57
N VAL A 105 16.37 6.48 2.33
CA VAL A 105 16.49 6.39 3.79
C VAL A 105 15.08 6.38 4.36
N SER A 106 14.68 5.27 4.96
CA SER A 106 13.38 5.14 5.61
C SER A 106 13.57 5.10 7.12
N ASP A 107 13.96 6.23 7.72
CA ASP A 107 13.93 6.45 9.18
C ASP A 107 12.52 6.86 9.65
N GLU A 108 12.34 7.11 10.95
CA GLU A 108 11.04 7.44 11.54
C GLU A 108 10.39 8.69 10.90
N GLU A 109 11.19 9.71 10.61
CA GLU A 109 10.71 11.01 10.12
C GLU A 109 10.41 11.00 8.62
N GLN A 110 11.12 10.18 7.83
CA GLN A 110 10.98 10.08 6.37
C GLN A 110 11.00 11.44 5.63
N ILE A 111 11.75 12.41 6.17
CA ILE A 111 11.94 13.73 5.55
C ILE A 111 12.89 13.53 4.38
N TRP A 112 12.38 13.58 3.15
CA TRP A 112 13.16 13.36 1.93
C TRP A 112 13.41 14.64 1.13
N ASN A 113 12.64 15.68 1.42
CA ASN A 113 12.83 17.02 0.89
C ASN A 113 14.03 17.68 1.56
N GLU A 114 15.10 17.88 0.82
CA GLU A 114 16.37 18.40 1.31
C GLU A 114 16.88 19.47 0.33
N GLU A 115 17.63 20.45 0.82
CA GLU A 115 18.21 21.52 -0.02
C GLU A 115 19.23 20.95 -1.03
N GLU A 116 19.88 19.83 -0.69
CA GLU A 116 20.77 19.10 -1.58
C GLU A 116 20.05 17.87 -2.15
N ALA A 117 20.19 17.65 -3.46
CA ALA A 117 19.66 16.44 -4.08
C ALA A 117 20.40 15.19 -3.56
N GLN A 118 19.66 14.09 -3.35
CA GLN A 118 20.17 12.74 -3.09
C GLN A 118 20.76 12.37 -1.70
N PRO A 119 20.76 13.18 -0.62
CA PRO A 119 21.32 12.73 0.66
C PRO A 119 20.49 11.58 1.27
N ARG A 120 19.21 11.50 0.89
CA ARG A 120 18.25 10.53 1.46
C ARG A 120 17.53 9.68 0.41
N VAL A 121 17.68 9.96 -0.88
CA VAL A 121 17.07 9.17 -1.96
C VAL A 121 18.04 8.90 -3.09
N ARG A 122 17.88 7.75 -3.76
CA ARG A 122 18.69 7.38 -4.91
C ARG A 122 17.87 6.60 -5.92
N VAL A 123 17.94 7.00 -7.19
CA VAL A 123 17.49 6.19 -8.31
C VAL A 123 18.71 5.75 -9.11
N LEU A 124 18.84 4.43 -9.29
CA LEU A 124 19.89 3.86 -10.12
C LEU A 124 19.29 3.33 -11.42
N TYR A 125 20.04 3.45 -12.51
CA TYR A 125 19.67 2.89 -13.80
C TYR A 125 20.77 1.98 -14.32
N ALA A 126 20.39 0.76 -14.70
CA ALA A 126 21.28 -0.18 -15.37
C ALA A 126 20.74 -0.43 -16.79
N GLU A 127 21.56 -0.15 -17.81
CA GLU A 127 21.16 -0.37 -19.21
C GLU A 127 20.87 -1.84 -19.52
N THR A 128 21.52 -2.77 -18.82
CA THR A 128 21.30 -4.19 -19.00
C THR A 128 21.39 -4.91 -17.66
N VAL A 129 20.36 -5.70 -17.38
CA VAL A 129 20.31 -6.62 -16.23
C VAL A 129 19.92 -7.98 -16.76
N ALA A 130 20.81 -8.96 -16.64
CA ALA A 130 20.53 -10.33 -17.08
C ALA A 130 19.28 -10.89 -16.39
N ALA A 131 18.51 -11.73 -17.09
CA ALA A 131 17.27 -12.29 -16.54
C ALA A 131 17.54 -13.16 -15.30
N ASP A 132 18.68 -13.85 -15.28
CA ASP A 132 19.19 -14.68 -14.19
C ASP A 132 20.06 -13.91 -13.18
N GLN A 133 20.11 -12.57 -13.25
CA GLN A 133 20.80 -11.75 -12.26
C GLN A 133 20.24 -12.09 -10.87
N PRO A 134 21.09 -12.58 -9.94
CA PRO A 134 20.64 -12.92 -8.61
C PRO A 134 20.19 -11.67 -7.86
N GLU A 135 19.16 -11.85 -7.04
CA GLU A 135 18.73 -10.86 -6.08
C GLU A 135 19.85 -10.58 -5.05
N ARG A 136 20.03 -9.31 -4.71
CA ARG A 136 21.11 -8.88 -3.82
C ARG A 136 20.62 -8.68 -2.39
N GLN A 137 21.28 -9.34 -1.44
CA GLN A 137 21.03 -9.15 -0.02
C GLN A 137 21.36 -7.70 0.40
N PRO A 138 20.58 -7.11 1.33
CA PRO A 138 20.89 -5.80 1.86
C PRO A 138 22.20 -5.84 2.69
N PRO A 139 22.89 -4.70 2.84
CA PRO A 139 23.99 -4.58 3.79
C PRO A 139 23.57 -4.99 5.20
N ALA A 140 24.50 -5.61 5.95
CA ALA A 140 24.22 -6.14 7.30
C ALA A 140 23.83 -5.04 8.32
N ASP A 141 24.22 -3.80 8.06
CA ASP A 141 23.92 -2.61 8.86
C ASP A 141 22.61 -1.91 8.45
N LEU A 142 21.82 -2.44 7.50
CA LEU A 142 20.54 -1.84 7.10
C LEU A 142 19.56 -1.88 8.28
N ARG A 143 19.12 -0.69 8.76
CA ARG A 143 18.22 -0.55 9.90
C ARG A 143 16.79 -1.03 9.61
N PRO A 144 15.95 -1.30 10.64
CA PRO A 144 14.52 -1.52 10.44
C PRO A 144 13.87 -0.37 9.67
N ILE A 145 12.84 -0.68 8.88
CA ILE A 145 12.04 0.32 8.19
C ILE A 145 11.41 1.24 9.23
N GLN A 146 11.52 2.55 9.00
CA GLN A 146 11.06 3.63 9.88
C GLN A 146 11.68 3.57 11.30
N ASP A 147 12.85 2.91 11.43
CA ASP A 147 13.47 2.59 12.73
C ASP A 147 12.48 1.94 13.73
N VAL A 148 11.47 1.24 13.19
CA VAL A 148 10.39 0.63 13.98
C VAL A 148 10.96 -0.42 14.90
N LYS A 149 10.50 -0.36 16.15
CA LYS A 149 10.71 -1.40 17.14
C LYS A 149 9.44 -1.65 17.92
N ALA A 150 9.36 -2.82 18.54
CA ALA A 150 8.24 -3.15 19.39
C ALA A 150 8.10 -2.12 20.54
N GLU A 151 9.20 -1.58 21.05
CA GLU A 151 9.22 -0.62 22.17
C GLU A 151 8.59 0.74 21.84
N ASN A 152 8.35 1.04 20.55
CA ASN A 152 7.61 2.24 20.14
C ASN A 152 6.17 2.24 20.68
N GLY A 153 5.70 1.07 21.16
CA GLY A 153 4.51 0.92 21.98
C GLY A 153 3.53 -0.09 21.42
N PRO A 154 2.40 -0.30 22.10
CA PRO A 154 1.40 -1.29 21.67
C PRO A 154 0.70 -0.92 20.36
N HIS A 155 0.96 0.26 19.81
CA HIS A 155 0.44 0.73 18.53
C HIS A 155 1.46 0.66 17.39
N ALA A 156 2.66 0.14 17.64
CA ALA A 156 3.66 -0.05 16.61
C ALA A 156 3.15 -0.99 15.50
N GLU A 157 3.38 -0.59 14.25
CA GLU A 157 3.18 -1.43 13.07
C GLU A 157 4.56 -1.92 12.58
N PRO A 158 4.71 -3.17 12.13
CA PRO A 158 3.63 -4.13 11.96
C PRO A 158 3.13 -4.70 13.29
N ASN A 159 1.82 -4.89 13.36
CA ASN A 159 1.11 -5.39 14.55
C ASN A 159 1.45 -6.83 15.00
N TRP A 160 2.45 -7.48 14.41
CA TRP A 160 2.94 -8.80 14.82
C TRP A 160 4.32 -8.77 15.52
N LEU A 161 4.87 -7.59 15.80
CA LEU A 161 6.08 -7.45 16.62
C LEU A 161 5.81 -7.80 18.10
N LEU A 162 6.73 -8.55 18.69
CA LEU A 162 6.75 -8.87 20.12
C LEU A 162 7.80 -8.03 20.85
N SER A 163 7.67 -7.91 22.17
CA SER A 163 8.62 -7.16 23.02
C SER A 163 10.08 -7.57 22.72
N GLY A 164 10.98 -6.59 22.55
CA GLY A 164 12.38 -6.85 22.24
C GLY A 164 12.70 -7.09 20.76
N GLU A 165 11.71 -7.12 19.87
CA GLU A 165 11.92 -7.32 18.43
C GLU A 165 12.02 -5.99 17.65
N ASP A 166 12.96 -5.96 16.71
CA ASP A 166 13.05 -4.94 15.66
C ASP A 166 12.01 -5.18 14.55
N GLY A 167 11.58 -4.12 13.88
CA GLY A 167 10.77 -4.17 12.67
C GLY A 167 11.47 -4.83 11.46
N PRO A 168 10.72 -5.12 10.39
CA PRO A 168 11.28 -5.64 9.14
C PRO A 168 12.27 -4.63 8.53
N ARG A 169 13.34 -5.14 7.91
CA ARG A 169 14.38 -4.34 7.23
C ARG A 169 14.17 -4.24 5.71
N VAL A 170 13.30 -5.10 5.17
CA VAL A 170 13.03 -5.21 3.73
C VAL A 170 11.52 -5.12 3.54
N TYR A 171 11.08 -4.28 2.59
CA TYR A 171 9.67 -4.15 2.24
C TYR A 171 9.15 -5.44 1.60
N THR A 172 7.86 -5.71 1.71
CA THR A 172 7.25 -6.91 1.12
C THR A 172 7.40 -6.92 -0.40
N ARG A 173 7.85 -8.04 -0.99
CA ARG A 173 7.92 -8.21 -2.44
C ARG A 173 6.51 -8.26 -3.03
N TRP A 174 6.24 -7.44 -4.04
CA TRP A 174 4.98 -7.51 -4.78
C TRP A 174 5.12 -7.15 -6.26
N PRO A 175 4.79 -8.04 -7.21
CA PRO A 175 4.86 -7.75 -8.64
C PRO A 175 3.96 -6.59 -9.08
N LEU A 176 4.45 -5.81 -10.04
CA LEU A 176 3.76 -4.66 -10.61
C LEU A 176 3.51 -4.84 -12.10
N VAL A 177 2.31 -4.49 -12.54
CA VAL A 177 1.97 -4.41 -13.96
C VAL A 177 1.61 -2.98 -14.30
N ALA A 178 2.40 -2.36 -15.18
CA ALA A 178 2.14 -1.00 -15.64
C ALA A 178 1.00 -0.97 -16.67
N ARG A 179 0.01 -0.10 -16.45
CA ARG A 179 -1.11 0.13 -17.37
C ARG A 179 -1.32 1.61 -17.61
N ARG A 180 -1.71 1.98 -18.83
CA ARG A 180 -2.06 3.37 -19.14
C ARG A 180 -3.27 3.81 -18.31
N MET A 181 -3.18 5.00 -17.74
CA MET A 181 -4.22 5.64 -16.96
C MET A 181 -4.24 7.13 -17.28
N ASP A 182 -5.42 7.70 -17.50
CA ASP A 182 -5.56 9.16 -17.65
C ASP A 182 -5.39 9.85 -16.28
N THR A 183 -4.72 10.99 -16.27
CA THR A 183 -4.41 11.78 -15.07
C THR A 183 -4.75 13.25 -15.28
N TRP A 184 -4.97 13.97 -14.19
CA TRP A 184 -5.38 15.37 -14.17
C TRP A 184 -4.70 16.13 -13.02
N PRO A 185 -4.42 17.44 -13.21
CA PRO A 185 -3.72 18.25 -12.23
C PRO A 185 -4.59 18.56 -11.00
N GLU A 186 -3.93 18.84 -9.88
CA GLU A 186 -4.57 19.52 -8.76
C GLU A 186 -4.94 20.96 -9.12
N SER A 187 -5.91 21.55 -8.41
CA SER A 187 -6.49 22.87 -8.76
C SER A 187 -5.48 24.03 -8.73
N ASP A 188 -4.46 23.89 -7.90
CA ASP A 188 -3.38 24.84 -7.67
C ASP A 188 -2.31 24.80 -8.76
N VAL A 189 -2.21 23.69 -9.50
CA VAL A 189 -1.24 23.51 -10.60
C VAL A 189 -1.87 23.55 -12.00
N VAL A 190 -3.17 23.91 -12.09
CA VAL A 190 -3.83 24.14 -13.38
C VAL A 190 -3.19 25.33 -14.10
N GLU A 191 -2.69 25.11 -15.31
CA GLU A 191 -2.19 26.17 -16.17
C GLU A 191 -3.35 27.01 -16.74
N GLY A 192 -3.25 28.34 -16.66
CA GLY A 192 -4.22 29.28 -17.22
C GLY A 192 -5.17 29.92 -16.20
N ALA A 193 -6.39 30.27 -16.63
CA ALA A 193 -7.36 30.91 -15.76
C ALA A 193 -7.90 29.90 -14.73
N ARG A 194 -7.78 30.23 -13.43
CA ARG A 194 -8.35 29.41 -12.35
C ARG A 194 -9.82 29.10 -12.64
N PRO A 195 -10.29 27.87 -12.38
CA PRO A 195 -11.67 27.50 -12.60
C PRO A 195 -12.62 28.51 -11.93
N ARG A 196 -13.70 28.93 -12.60
CA ARG A 196 -14.74 29.77 -11.98
C ARG A 196 -15.67 28.97 -11.06
N VAL A 197 -15.18 27.85 -10.53
CA VAL A 197 -15.90 26.96 -9.62
C VAL A 197 -15.20 26.91 -8.27
N SER A 198 -15.90 26.44 -7.23
CA SER A 198 -15.26 26.30 -5.91
C SER A 198 -14.23 25.17 -5.92
N TYR A 199 -13.25 25.26 -5.03
CA TYR A 199 -12.24 24.22 -4.82
C TYR A 199 -12.90 22.86 -4.53
N GLU A 200 -13.97 22.83 -3.73
CA GLU A 200 -14.65 21.58 -3.41
C GLU A 200 -15.28 20.93 -4.65
N THR A 201 -15.92 21.71 -5.53
CA THR A 201 -16.50 21.16 -6.78
C THR A 201 -15.42 20.62 -7.71
N TYR A 202 -14.28 21.31 -7.83
CA TYR A 202 -13.13 20.82 -8.60
C TYR A 202 -12.58 19.50 -8.03
N SER A 203 -12.30 19.47 -6.72
CA SER A 203 -11.75 18.31 -6.02
C SER A 203 -12.68 17.09 -6.10
N GLU A 204 -13.99 17.30 -5.96
CA GLU A 204 -14.99 16.23 -6.11
C GLU A 204 -14.97 15.64 -7.52
N ARG A 205 -14.98 16.49 -8.56
CA ARG A 205 -14.94 16.02 -9.95
C ARG A 205 -13.62 15.32 -10.28
N LEU A 206 -12.50 15.84 -9.79
CA LEU A 206 -11.18 15.23 -9.94
C LEU A 206 -11.12 13.83 -9.31
N CYS A 207 -11.67 13.66 -8.10
CA CYS A 207 -11.78 12.36 -7.44
C CYS A 207 -12.58 11.36 -8.27
N GLU A 208 -13.71 11.78 -8.86
CA GLU A 208 -14.52 10.93 -9.74
C GLU A 208 -13.74 10.50 -11.00
N LEU A 209 -13.06 11.44 -11.65
CA LEU A 209 -12.26 11.17 -12.85
C LEU A 209 -11.12 10.19 -12.55
N ARG A 210 -10.39 10.39 -11.45
CA ARG A 210 -9.30 9.50 -11.01
C ARG A 210 -9.79 8.10 -10.67
N ALA A 211 -10.91 7.98 -9.94
CA ALA A 211 -11.50 6.68 -9.65
C ALA A 211 -11.94 5.97 -10.94
N GLY A 212 -12.60 6.69 -11.85
CA GLY A 212 -13.01 6.15 -13.15
C GLY A 212 -11.83 5.71 -14.03
N ALA A 213 -10.75 6.49 -14.07
CA ALA A 213 -9.54 6.15 -14.80
C ALA A 213 -8.85 4.91 -14.24
N LEU A 214 -8.78 4.78 -12.91
CA LEU A 214 -8.20 3.62 -12.25
C LEU A 214 -9.01 2.34 -12.49
N VAL A 215 -10.35 2.44 -12.42
CA VAL A 215 -11.26 1.34 -12.80
C VAL A 215 -11.06 0.95 -14.26
N ALA A 216 -11.01 1.93 -15.16
CA ALA A 216 -10.83 1.68 -16.60
C ALA A 216 -9.46 1.03 -16.91
N ALA A 217 -8.41 1.43 -16.18
CA ALA A 217 -7.06 0.89 -16.37
C ALA A 217 -6.93 -0.54 -15.81
N THR A 218 -7.50 -0.82 -14.64
CA THR A 218 -7.21 -2.06 -13.87
C THR A 218 -8.34 -3.10 -13.89
N GLY A 219 -9.57 -2.67 -14.19
CA GLY A 219 -10.78 -3.47 -14.01
C GLY A 219 -11.17 -3.69 -12.54
N LEU A 220 -10.44 -3.10 -11.59
CA LEU A 220 -10.74 -3.18 -10.17
C LEU A 220 -11.80 -2.16 -9.80
N PHE A 221 -12.82 -2.61 -9.09
CA PHE A 221 -13.87 -1.76 -8.54
C PHE A 221 -13.60 -1.53 -7.05
N PRO A 222 -13.90 -0.34 -6.52
CA PRO A 222 -13.87 -0.12 -5.09
C PRO A 222 -14.84 -1.05 -4.33
N ARG A 223 -14.61 -1.26 -3.03
CA ARG A 223 -15.38 -2.20 -2.20
C ARG A 223 -16.90 -2.04 -2.35
N MET A 224 -17.58 -3.18 -2.38
CA MET A 224 -19.03 -3.30 -2.50
C MET A 224 -19.74 -2.99 -1.17
N GLY A 225 -19.80 -1.70 -0.85
CA GLY A 225 -20.71 -1.07 0.12
C GLY A 225 -21.21 0.28 -0.39
N SER A 226 -20.99 0.55 -1.68
CA SER A 226 -21.38 1.77 -2.36
C SER A 226 -22.90 1.79 -2.54
N GLU A 227 -23.59 2.76 -1.95
CA GLU A 227 -24.93 3.12 -2.45
C GLU A 227 -24.86 3.68 -3.88
N TYR A 228 -23.67 4.09 -4.34
CA TYR A 228 -23.42 4.85 -5.56
C TYR A 228 -24.41 6.04 -5.75
N ARG A 229 -24.43 6.60 -6.98
CA ARG A 229 -25.69 6.81 -7.70
C ARG A 229 -26.14 5.60 -8.57
N TRP A 230 -25.30 4.65 -8.97
CA TRP A 230 -25.78 3.42 -9.62
C TRP A 230 -25.22 2.09 -9.06
N GLU A 231 -25.66 1.81 -7.83
CA GLU A 231 -26.01 0.58 -7.08
C GLU A 231 -25.16 -0.71 -6.90
N GLN A 232 -25.27 -1.18 -5.64
CA GLN A 232 -24.77 -2.32 -4.80
C GLN A 232 -24.69 -3.76 -5.38
N PRO A 233 -24.07 -4.73 -4.64
CA PRO A 233 -24.84 -5.65 -3.79
C PRO A 233 -24.28 -5.98 -2.38
N SER A 234 -25.13 -5.80 -1.36
CA SER A 234 -25.53 -6.73 -0.27
C SER A 234 -24.55 -7.83 0.22
N GLY A 235 -23.30 -7.50 0.51
CA GLY A 235 -22.42 -8.32 1.33
C GLY A 235 -22.05 -7.57 2.60
N GLY A 236 -22.65 -7.92 3.75
CA GLY A 236 -22.20 -7.40 5.03
C GLY A 236 -20.69 -7.60 5.15
N GLY A 237 -19.95 -6.52 5.43
CA GLY A 237 -18.49 -6.54 5.42
C GLY A 237 -17.95 -7.80 6.06
N TRP A 238 -17.08 -8.50 5.34
CA TRP A 238 -16.47 -9.75 5.76
C TRP A 238 -15.94 -9.60 7.20
N ARG A 239 -16.63 -10.26 8.13
CA ARG A 239 -16.19 -10.43 9.50
C ARG A 239 -16.18 -11.92 9.73
N PHE A 240 -14.99 -12.50 9.65
CA PHE A 240 -14.79 -13.90 9.90
C PHE A 240 -15.28 -14.27 11.31
N PRO A 241 -16.33 -15.11 11.46
CA PRO A 241 -16.87 -15.40 12.77
C PRO A 241 -16.05 -16.48 13.48
N ALA A 242 -15.75 -16.29 14.77
CA ALA A 242 -15.11 -17.30 15.63
C ALA A 242 -15.81 -18.68 15.56
N VAL A 243 -17.13 -18.68 15.37
CA VAL A 243 -17.96 -19.88 15.19
C VAL A 243 -17.55 -20.68 13.94
N TRP A 244 -17.18 -20.01 12.84
CA TRP A 244 -16.72 -20.67 11.61
C TRP A 244 -15.41 -21.44 11.85
N LEU A 245 -14.50 -20.86 12.65
CA LEU A 245 -13.20 -21.46 12.93
C LEU A 245 -13.37 -22.82 13.59
N GLY A 246 -14.32 -22.96 14.52
CA GLY A 246 -14.63 -24.21 15.20
C GLY A 246 -15.05 -25.37 14.29
N TYR A 247 -15.50 -25.10 13.07
CA TYR A 247 -15.89 -26.14 12.10
C TYR A 247 -14.78 -26.48 11.09
N GLN A 248 -13.65 -25.76 11.08
CA GLN A 248 -12.57 -26.05 10.14
C GLN A 248 -11.67 -27.15 10.67
N THR A 249 -11.52 -28.23 9.91
CA THR A 249 -10.63 -29.33 10.25
C THR A 249 -9.22 -29.15 9.69
N ASP A 250 -9.07 -28.37 8.62
CA ASP A 250 -7.84 -28.18 7.87
C ASP A 250 -7.09 -26.88 8.22
N TYR A 251 -7.63 -26.05 9.10
CA TYR A 251 -6.97 -24.85 9.60
C TYR A 251 -6.05 -25.15 10.79
N PRO A 252 -4.86 -24.53 10.89
CA PRO A 252 -4.20 -23.67 9.88
C PRO A 252 -3.51 -24.48 8.79
N GLN A 253 -3.39 -23.88 7.60
CA GLN A 253 -2.79 -24.52 6.42
C GLN A 253 -1.25 -24.45 6.39
N ALA A 254 -0.63 -23.43 7.01
CA ALA A 254 0.82 -23.24 7.03
C ALA A 254 1.32 -22.76 8.40
N GLY A 255 2.57 -23.07 8.74
CA GLY A 255 3.21 -22.65 10.00
C GLY A 255 3.20 -21.12 10.21
N ILE A 256 3.35 -20.34 9.14
CA ILE A 256 3.26 -18.86 9.23
C ILE A 256 1.91 -18.36 9.74
N MET A 257 0.81 -19.09 9.50
CA MET A 257 -0.51 -18.70 10.00
C MET A 257 -0.60 -18.84 11.52
N ILE A 258 0.08 -19.85 12.08
CA ILE A 258 0.19 -20.05 13.53
C ILE A 258 0.95 -18.86 14.13
N ASP A 259 2.11 -18.55 13.56
CA ASP A 259 2.97 -17.45 14.02
C ASP A 259 2.24 -16.10 13.99
N ARG A 260 1.67 -15.71 12.85
CA ARG A 260 1.01 -14.41 12.68
C ARG A 260 -0.21 -14.26 13.57
N LEU A 261 -1.05 -15.29 13.68
CA LEU A 261 -2.22 -15.21 14.54
C LEU A 261 -1.84 -15.13 16.02
N ALA A 262 -0.86 -15.93 16.47
CA ALA A 262 -0.41 -15.88 17.86
C ALA A 262 0.16 -14.49 18.24
N ARG A 263 0.98 -13.92 17.36
CA ARG A 263 1.57 -12.59 17.55
C ARG A 263 0.52 -11.48 17.61
N ILE A 264 -0.47 -11.51 16.72
CA ILE A 264 -1.51 -10.47 16.67
C ILE A 264 -2.48 -10.59 17.85
N ILE A 265 -2.71 -11.81 18.37
CA ILE A 265 -3.40 -11.99 19.65
C ILE A 265 -2.64 -11.28 20.80
N ALA A 266 -1.31 -11.44 20.88
CA ALA A 266 -0.50 -10.70 21.87
C ALA A 266 -0.60 -9.19 21.68
N HIS A 267 -0.47 -8.71 20.44
CA HIS A 267 -0.60 -7.29 20.13
C HIS A 267 -1.97 -6.74 20.55
N HIS A 268 -3.06 -7.46 20.28
CA HIS A 268 -4.40 -7.06 20.73
C HIS A 268 -4.50 -6.95 22.26
N ARG A 269 -3.98 -7.95 23.00
CA ARG A 269 -3.93 -7.91 24.47
C ARG A 269 -3.10 -6.71 24.98
N ASN A 270 -1.97 -6.43 24.34
CA ASN A 270 -1.09 -5.31 24.69
C ASN A 270 -1.74 -3.94 24.40
N ARG A 271 -2.49 -3.80 23.31
CA ARG A 271 -3.29 -2.59 23.02
C ARG A 271 -4.37 -2.33 24.05
N ALA A 272 -5.02 -3.39 24.52
CA ALA A 272 -6.10 -3.28 25.48
C ALA A 272 -5.60 -2.81 26.85
N THR A 273 -4.43 -3.31 27.27
CA THR A 273 -3.76 -2.96 28.53
C THR A 273 -2.90 -1.69 28.44
N ARG A 274 -2.53 -1.26 27.23
CA ARG A 274 -1.48 -0.26 26.96
C ARG A 274 -0.11 -0.62 27.54
N GLU A 275 0.13 -1.91 27.72
CA GLU A 275 1.36 -2.46 28.29
C GLU A 275 1.96 -3.46 27.31
N GLN A 276 3.27 -3.47 27.19
CA GLN A 276 3.97 -4.42 26.35
C GLN A 276 4.36 -5.64 27.18
N LYS A 277 3.51 -6.67 27.14
CA LYS A 277 3.71 -7.90 27.90
C LYS A 277 4.17 -9.03 27.00
N GLU A 278 4.98 -9.90 27.58
CA GLU A 278 5.24 -11.23 27.05
C GLU A 278 4.20 -12.21 27.60
N TYR A 279 3.58 -12.99 26.71
CA TYR A 279 2.63 -14.02 27.09
C TYR A 279 3.21 -15.40 26.79
N ALA A 280 3.37 -16.22 27.83
CA ALA A 280 4.00 -17.54 27.71
C ALA A 280 3.26 -18.47 26.73
N ASP A 281 1.93 -18.38 26.65
CA ASP A 281 1.12 -19.14 25.72
C ASP A 281 1.38 -18.73 24.25
N VAL A 282 1.50 -17.43 24.00
CA VAL A 282 1.85 -16.90 22.67
C VAL A 282 3.28 -17.31 22.27
N MET A 283 4.25 -17.16 23.18
CA MET A 283 5.64 -17.55 22.90
C MET A 283 5.78 -19.04 22.60
N ALA A 284 4.99 -19.89 23.25
CA ALA A 284 4.95 -21.32 22.96
C ALA A 284 4.49 -21.61 21.51
N TRP A 285 3.47 -20.89 21.03
CA TRP A 285 2.99 -21.03 19.65
C TRP A 285 3.94 -20.46 18.60
N VAL A 286 4.55 -19.31 18.88
CA VAL A 286 5.58 -18.72 18.00
C VAL A 286 6.77 -19.67 17.86
N LYS A 287 7.24 -20.24 18.98
CA LYS A 287 8.30 -21.26 18.96
C LYS A 287 7.88 -22.50 18.18
N ARG A 288 6.68 -23.03 18.42
CA ARG A 288 6.16 -24.20 17.71
C ARG A 288 6.03 -23.95 16.20
N ALA A 289 5.57 -22.77 15.78
CA ALA A 289 5.51 -22.39 14.37
C ALA A 289 6.89 -22.35 13.71
N ALA A 290 7.92 -21.88 14.43
CA ALA A 290 9.30 -21.92 13.95
C ALA A 290 9.87 -23.35 13.86
N GLU A 291 9.52 -24.23 14.81
CA GLU A 291 9.92 -25.65 14.78
C GLU A 291 9.27 -26.44 13.63
N ILE A 292 8.01 -26.13 13.30
CA ILE A 292 7.32 -26.68 12.12
C ILE A 292 7.96 -26.16 10.83
N GLY A 293 8.33 -24.88 10.82
CA GLY A 293 8.72 -24.15 9.62
C GLY A 293 7.55 -23.34 9.06
N TRP A 294 7.80 -22.08 8.72
CA TRP A 294 6.75 -21.16 8.27
C TRP A 294 6.08 -21.58 6.96
N GLU A 295 6.83 -22.21 6.06
CA GLU A 295 6.34 -22.71 4.78
C GLU A 295 5.97 -24.20 4.80
N GLU A 296 5.82 -24.80 5.98
CA GLU A 296 5.43 -26.20 6.13
C GLU A 296 4.00 -26.32 6.68
N GLN A 297 3.37 -27.45 6.36
CA GLN A 297 2.04 -27.77 6.87
C GLN A 297 2.13 -28.35 8.29
N PRO A 298 1.34 -27.84 9.25
CA PRO A 298 1.23 -28.46 10.57
C PRO A 298 0.51 -29.81 10.49
N ASP A 299 0.88 -30.72 11.39
CA ASP A 299 0.17 -32.00 11.58
C ASP A 299 -1.25 -31.80 12.16
N GLU A 300 -2.05 -32.85 12.10
CA GLU A 300 -3.46 -32.80 12.51
C GLU A 300 -3.63 -32.45 14.00
N GLU A 301 -2.77 -32.98 14.87
CA GLU A 301 -2.80 -32.70 16.31
C GLU A 301 -2.54 -31.21 16.57
N THR A 302 -1.50 -30.65 15.96
CA THR A 302 -1.15 -29.23 16.07
C THR A 302 -2.31 -28.35 15.58
N ARG A 303 -2.95 -28.71 14.46
CA ARG A 303 -4.11 -27.95 13.94
C ARG A 303 -5.25 -27.90 14.94
N VAL A 304 -5.61 -29.04 15.53
CA VAL A 304 -6.68 -29.14 16.53
C VAL A 304 -6.34 -28.31 17.76
N VAL A 305 -5.17 -28.51 18.35
CA VAL A 305 -4.76 -27.83 19.58
C VAL A 305 -4.62 -26.32 19.37
N PHE A 306 -4.14 -25.89 18.20
CA PHE A 306 -4.05 -24.46 17.87
C PHE A 306 -5.43 -23.83 17.74
N ARG A 307 -6.34 -24.48 17.02
CA ARG A 307 -7.72 -24.01 16.86
C ARG A 307 -8.41 -23.87 18.21
N GLU A 308 -8.28 -24.86 19.09
CA GLU A 308 -8.83 -24.82 20.45
C GLU A 308 -8.24 -23.66 21.27
N TRP A 309 -6.92 -23.44 21.17
CA TRP A 309 -6.27 -22.31 21.83
C TRP A 309 -6.77 -20.95 21.30
N VAL A 310 -6.98 -20.80 19.99
CA VAL A 310 -7.54 -19.55 19.41
C VAL A 310 -8.96 -19.32 19.92
N LEU A 311 -9.80 -20.36 19.94
CA LEU A 311 -11.18 -20.25 20.41
C LEU A 311 -11.25 -19.94 21.91
N SER A 312 -10.32 -20.46 22.71
CA SER A 312 -10.24 -20.14 24.14
C SER A 312 -9.84 -18.70 24.43
N GLN A 313 -9.41 -17.93 23.42
CA GLN A 313 -9.10 -16.50 23.59
C GLN A 313 -10.34 -15.63 23.72
N ALA A 314 -11.46 -16.06 23.13
CA ALA A 314 -12.69 -15.29 23.16
C ALA A 314 -13.46 -15.53 24.45
N ALA A 315 -14.02 -14.47 25.05
CA ALA A 315 -14.99 -14.60 26.14
C ALA A 315 -16.29 -13.84 25.85
N GLU A 316 -17.38 -14.23 26.51
CA GLU A 316 -18.72 -13.68 26.31
C GLU A 316 -18.89 -12.27 26.91
N GLU A 317 -18.23 -11.97 28.03
CA GLU A 317 -18.36 -10.70 28.74
C GLU A 317 -17.24 -9.71 28.38
N ARG A 318 -17.59 -8.44 28.14
CA ARG A 318 -16.61 -7.38 27.90
C ARG A 318 -15.79 -7.10 29.17
N GLY A 319 -14.49 -7.36 29.10
CA GLY A 319 -13.49 -6.88 30.07
C GLY A 319 -12.42 -6.04 29.37
N LYS A 320 -11.61 -5.30 30.14
CA LYS A 320 -10.54 -4.45 29.58
C LYS A 320 -9.48 -5.25 28.82
N ASP A 321 -9.28 -6.52 29.18
CA ASP A 321 -8.23 -7.39 28.60
C ASP A 321 -8.83 -8.62 27.89
N VAL A 322 -10.11 -8.54 27.52
CA VAL A 322 -10.87 -9.65 26.94
C VAL A 322 -11.04 -9.45 25.45
N ILE A 323 -10.67 -10.46 24.66
CA ILE A 323 -11.02 -10.53 23.24
C ILE A 323 -12.48 -10.97 23.17
N THR A 324 -13.39 -10.13 22.67
CA THR A 324 -14.75 -10.60 22.38
C THR A 324 -14.77 -11.43 21.10
N HIS A 325 -15.81 -12.24 20.86
CA HIS A 325 -15.97 -12.93 19.57
C HIS A 325 -15.92 -12.00 18.35
N ARG A 326 -16.34 -10.73 18.52
CA ARG A 326 -16.24 -9.71 17.47
C ARG A 326 -14.79 -9.29 17.25
N ASP A 327 -14.04 -9.05 18.31
CA ASP A 327 -12.64 -8.63 18.24
C ASP A 327 -11.75 -9.76 17.69
N LEU A 328 -12.09 -11.01 18.01
CA LEU A 328 -11.41 -12.17 17.45
C LEU A 328 -11.52 -12.23 15.91
N GLY A 329 -12.63 -11.77 15.33
CA GLY A 329 -12.76 -11.64 13.88
C GLY A 329 -11.78 -10.63 13.27
N ASP A 330 -11.58 -9.48 13.92
CA ASP A 330 -10.60 -8.46 13.48
C ASP A 330 -9.16 -8.96 13.61
N VAL A 331 -8.83 -9.59 14.74
CA VAL A 331 -7.53 -10.24 14.98
C VAL A 331 -7.24 -11.29 13.90
N PHE A 332 -8.22 -12.11 13.55
CA PHE A 332 -8.07 -13.13 12.52
C PHE A 332 -7.86 -12.52 11.13
N THR A 333 -8.62 -11.49 10.77
CA THR A 333 -8.44 -10.76 9.51
C THR A 333 -7.02 -10.18 9.39
N LYS A 334 -6.52 -9.50 10.43
CA LYS A 334 -5.15 -8.96 10.46
C LYS A 334 -4.09 -10.06 10.35
N ALA A 335 -4.30 -11.19 11.00
CA ALA A 335 -3.40 -12.35 10.89
C ALA A 335 -3.35 -12.94 9.48
N LEU A 336 -4.49 -13.07 8.83
CA LEU A 336 -4.52 -13.51 7.43
C LEU A 336 -3.87 -12.48 6.50
N LEU A 337 -4.09 -11.18 6.69
CA LEU A 337 -3.43 -10.15 5.89
C LEU A 337 -1.90 -10.20 6.04
N ALA A 338 -1.40 -10.32 7.27
CA ALA A 338 0.04 -10.48 7.52
C ALA A 338 0.60 -11.79 6.93
N THR A 339 -0.19 -12.86 6.91
CA THR A 339 0.15 -14.14 6.27
C THR A 339 0.20 -13.98 4.73
N ILE A 340 -0.78 -13.29 4.14
CA ILE A 340 -0.85 -13.04 2.70
C ILE A 340 0.30 -12.14 2.23
N ALA A 341 0.67 -11.13 3.02
CA ALA A 341 1.86 -10.32 2.76
C ALA A 341 3.12 -11.19 2.67
N TYR A 342 3.30 -12.13 3.62
CA TYR A 342 4.39 -13.10 3.56
C TYR A 342 4.29 -14.02 2.33
N ALA A 343 3.09 -14.48 1.98
CA ALA A 343 2.85 -15.33 0.81
C ALA A 343 3.23 -14.66 -0.52
N GLY A 344 3.25 -13.31 -0.59
CA GLY A 344 3.76 -12.58 -1.76
C GLY A 344 5.22 -12.90 -2.10
N GLY A 345 6.04 -13.28 -1.11
CA GLY A 345 7.42 -13.72 -1.31
C GLY A 345 7.60 -15.24 -1.38
N SER A 346 6.54 -16.03 -1.15
CA SER A 346 6.60 -17.48 -1.00
C SER A 346 5.51 -18.17 -1.83
N PRO A 347 5.81 -18.61 -3.07
CA PRO A 347 4.87 -19.36 -3.89
C PRO A 347 4.32 -20.61 -3.18
N LYS A 348 5.17 -21.26 -2.37
CA LYS A 348 4.80 -22.42 -1.57
C LYS A 348 3.69 -22.08 -0.56
N VAL A 349 3.84 -21.01 0.23
CA VAL A 349 2.78 -20.57 1.15
C VAL A 349 1.56 -20.08 0.39
N ALA A 350 1.75 -19.39 -0.74
CA ALA A 350 0.63 -18.91 -1.55
C ALA A 350 -0.30 -20.05 -2.00
N GLU A 351 0.27 -21.18 -2.42
CA GLU A 351 -0.50 -22.37 -2.81
C GLU A 351 -1.19 -23.08 -1.63
N MET A 352 -0.64 -22.97 -0.41
CA MET A 352 -1.23 -23.57 0.79
C MET A 352 -2.47 -22.82 1.29
N ILE A 353 -2.57 -21.51 1.03
CA ILE A 353 -3.69 -20.69 1.50
C ILE A 353 -4.94 -20.97 0.66
N PRO A 354 -6.10 -21.29 1.27
CA PRO A 354 -7.33 -21.54 0.52
C PRO A 354 -7.75 -20.35 -0.35
N ALA A 355 -8.20 -20.64 -1.58
CA ALA A 355 -8.67 -19.62 -2.52
C ALA A 355 -9.87 -18.80 -2.00
N SER A 356 -10.65 -19.33 -1.06
CA SER A 356 -11.70 -18.57 -0.37
C SER A 356 -11.10 -17.42 0.44
N TYR A 357 -10.04 -17.63 1.21
CA TYR A 357 -9.45 -16.55 2.03
C TYR A 357 -8.96 -15.41 1.15
N TYR A 358 -8.36 -15.75 0.00
CA TYR A 358 -7.96 -14.73 -0.95
C TYR A 358 -9.15 -13.92 -1.46
N ARG A 359 -10.22 -14.59 -1.87
CA ARG A 359 -11.45 -13.94 -2.34
C ARG A 359 -12.06 -13.04 -1.28
N ASP A 360 -12.10 -13.51 -0.04
CA ASP A 360 -12.74 -12.84 1.07
C ASP A 360 -11.93 -11.61 1.57
N LEU A 361 -10.63 -11.57 1.27
CA LEU A 361 -9.72 -10.45 1.58
C LEU A 361 -9.36 -9.61 0.35
N ALA A 362 -9.93 -9.87 -0.82
CA ALA A 362 -9.62 -9.14 -2.05
C ALA A 362 -9.88 -7.63 -1.91
N ASP A 363 -10.91 -7.28 -1.16
CA ASP A 363 -11.32 -5.91 -0.85
C ASP A 363 -10.24 -5.13 -0.05
N GLU A 364 -9.44 -5.82 0.76
CA GLU A 364 -8.30 -5.25 1.51
C GLU A 364 -7.09 -4.94 0.61
N GLN A 365 -7.13 -5.35 -0.65
CA GLN A 365 -6.02 -5.23 -1.61
C GLN A 365 -6.29 -4.18 -2.68
N LEU A 366 -7.46 -3.54 -2.62
CA LEU A 366 -7.90 -2.59 -3.62
C LEU A 366 -7.15 -1.26 -3.48
N PRO A 367 -6.78 -0.59 -4.59
CA PRO A 367 -6.12 0.72 -4.58
C PRO A 367 -7.12 1.87 -4.35
N PHE A 368 -8.07 1.65 -3.45
CA PHE A 368 -9.15 2.57 -3.12
C PHE A 368 -9.34 2.66 -1.61
N ASP A 369 -9.41 3.87 -1.11
CA ASP A 369 -9.78 4.14 0.26
C ASP A 369 -11.26 4.51 0.37
N ASP A 370 -11.87 4.08 1.47
CA ASP A 370 -13.16 4.60 1.89
C ASP A 370 -13.03 6.08 2.24
N SER A 371 -13.93 6.92 1.71
CA SER A 371 -14.06 8.29 2.20
C SER A 371 -15.05 8.34 3.37
N TYR A 372 -14.62 8.96 4.46
CA TYR A 372 -15.48 9.32 5.60
C TYR A 372 -16.13 10.70 5.43
N GLY A 373 -15.83 11.40 4.34
CA GLY A 373 -16.34 12.73 4.05
C GLY A 373 -17.80 12.71 3.58
N TRP A 374 -18.45 13.86 3.74
CA TRP A 374 -19.81 14.09 3.26
C TRP A 374 -19.82 15.33 2.36
N HIS A 375 -20.59 15.28 1.29
CA HIS A 375 -20.94 16.47 0.52
C HIS A 375 -21.86 17.38 1.34
N LYS A 376 -21.88 18.68 1.04
CA LYS A 376 -22.77 19.68 1.70
C LYS A 376 -24.25 19.31 1.60
N ASP A 377 -24.58 18.45 0.65
CA ASP A 377 -25.91 18.00 0.31
C ASP A 377 -26.33 16.70 1.04
N GLY A 378 -25.48 16.19 1.94
CA GLY A 378 -25.75 15.02 2.77
C GLY A 378 -25.38 13.69 2.12
N ARG A 379 -24.82 13.68 0.91
CA ARG A 379 -24.23 12.46 0.33
C ARG A 379 -22.91 12.10 0.98
N ARG A 380 -22.63 10.81 1.14
CA ARG A 380 -21.29 10.34 1.49
C ARG A 380 -20.36 10.45 0.27
N LYS A 381 -19.13 10.91 0.47
CA LYS A 381 -18.06 10.73 -0.52
C LYS A 381 -17.76 9.22 -0.58
N CYS A 382 -17.79 8.63 -1.76
CA CYS A 382 -17.80 7.17 -1.84
C CYS A 382 -16.40 6.55 -1.75
N VAL A 383 -15.39 7.13 -2.41
CA VAL A 383 -14.07 6.50 -2.56
C VAL A 383 -12.99 7.50 -2.97
N VAL A 384 -11.74 7.22 -2.58
CA VAL A 384 -10.55 7.93 -3.03
C VAL A 384 -9.59 6.93 -3.68
N ALA A 385 -9.23 7.16 -4.95
CA ALA A 385 -8.21 6.35 -5.63
C ALA A 385 -6.80 6.63 -5.05
N ARG A 386 -6.08 5.58 -4.68
CA ARG A 386 -4.69 5.63 -4.19
C ARG A 386 -3.80 4.67 -4.99
N PRO A 387 -3.59 4.92 -6.30
CA PRO A 387 -2.70 4.09 -7.09
C PRO A 387 -1.22 4.40 -6.77
N HIS A 388 -0.36 3.41 -6.97
CA HIS A 388 1.03 3.69 -7.33
C HIS A 388 1.06 4.11 -8.81
N GLN A 389 1.91 5.06 -9.18
CA GLN A 389 1.89 5.68 -10.50
C GLN A 389 3.30 5.99 -11.01
N MET A 390 3.47 6.04 -12.33
CA MET A 390 4.56 6.74 -13.02
C MET A 390 3.98 7.70 -14.05
N LEU A 391 4.69 8.79 -14.33
CA LEU A 391 4.33 9.80 -15.34
C LEU A 391 2.96 10.46 -15.07
N GLY A 392 2.51 11.28 -16.02
CA GLY A 392 1.25 12.03 -15.90
C GLY A 392 1.29 13.09 -14.80
N HIS A 393 0.11 13.52 -14.37
CA HIS A 393 -0.05 14.40 -13.21
C HIS A 393 0.03 13.57 -11.93
N ALA A 394 1.05 13.81 -11.12
CA ALA A 394 1.09 13.25 -9.77
C ALA A 394 -0.04 13.83 -8.93
N ARG A 395 -0.48 13.05 -7.95
CA ARG A 395 -1.37 13.56 -6.89
C ARG A 395 -0.54 14.27 -5.83
N PHE A 396 -1.07 15.35 -5.24
CA PHE A 396 -0.50 15.98 -4.04
C PHE A 396 -1.48 15.79 -2.87
N LEU A 397 -0.96 15.56 -1.66
CA LEU A 397 -1.78 15.49 -0.43
C LEU A 397 -1.74 16.80 0.34
N GLN A 398 -0.59 17.47 0.35
CA GLN A 398 -0.33 18.70 1.10
C GLN A 398 0.09 19.86 0.17
N SER A 399 -0.14 19.72 -1.14
CA SER A 399 0.31 20.65 -2.18
C SER A 399 1.83 20.82 -2.20
N CYS A 400 2.58 19.81 -1.75
CA CYS A 400 4.03 19.79 -1.89
C CYS A 400 4.37 19.43 -3.34
N GLY A 401 4.68 20.47 -4.12
CA GLY A 401 5.05 20.34 -5.53
C GLY A 401 6.42 19.67 -5.74
N PRO A 402 6.85 19.52 -7.00
CA PRO A 402 8.16 18.98 -7.33
C PRO A 402 9.30 19.86 -6.79
N GLU A 403 10.33 19.23 -6.22
CA GLU A 403 11.57 19.89 -5.77
C GLU A 403 12.68 19.77 -6.82
N VAL A 404 12.33 20.02 -8.08
CA VAL A 404 13.29 20.09 -9.18
C VAL A 404 13.07 21.37 -9.98
N ASP A 405 14.18 22.00 -10.39
CA ASP A 405 14.13 23.19 -11.24
C ASP A 405 13.83 22.81 -12.69
N GLY A 406 12.71 23.29 -13.24
CA GLY A 406 12.36 23.12 -14.65
C GLY A 406 11.11 22.28 -14.88
N ASP A 407 11.04 21.62 -16.05
CA ASP A 407 9.92 20.73 -16.41
C ASP A 407 10.03 19.41 -15.63
N ALA A 408 9.30 19.33 -14.52
CA ALA A 408 9.31 18.18 -13.62
C ALA A 408 8.44 17.03 -14.16
N VAL A 409 8.99 15.82 -14.10
CA VAL A 409 8.32 14.57 -14.44
C VAL A 409 8.16 13.72 -13.19
N CYS A 410 6.94 13.27 -12.93
CA CYS A 410 6.68 12.25 -11.91
C CYS A 410 7.30 10.93 -12.38
N LEU A 411 8.47 10.58 -11.85
CA LEU A 411 9.15 9.35 -12.24
C LEU A 411 8.49 8.14 -11.58
N LEU A 412 8.19 8.24 -10.28
CA LEU A 412 7.50 7.22 -9.51
C LEU A 412 6.75 7.85 -8.34
N GLN A 413 5.49 7.48 -8.15
CA GLN A 413 4.68 7.82 -6.99
C GLN A 413 4.23 6.54 -6.31
N LEU A 414 4.57 6.40 -5.03
CA LEU A 414 4.17 5.28 -4.18
C LEU A 414 3.19 5.78 -3.12
N ALA A 415 1.92 5.40 -3.24
CA ALA A 415 0.95 5.60 -2.17
C ALA A 415 1.23 4.66 -0.97
N HIS A 416 0.76 5.05 0.22
CA HIS A 416 0.62 4.14 1.34
C HIS A 416 -0.23 2.91 0.94
N ASP A 417 0.25 1.72 1.28
CA ASP A 417 -0.42 0.45 1.04
C ASP A 417 -0.26 -0.47 2.26
N SER A 418 -1.31 -0.50 3.09
CA SER A 418 -1.33 -1.30 4.32
C SER A 418 -1.33 -2.81 4.06
N ALA A 419 -1.77 -3.25 2.88
CA ALA A 419 -1.86 -4.67 2.56
C ALA A 419 -0.48 -5.33 2.39
N ILE A 420 0.53 -4.53 2.08
CA ILE A 420 1.93 -4.97 1.97
C ILE A 420 2.86 -4.27 2.97
N GLY A 421 2.31 -3.44 3.87
CA GLY A 421 3.07 -2.70 4.89
C GLY A 421 3.97 -1.60 4.32
N LEU A 422 3.55 -0.97 3.21
CA LEU A 422 4.26 0.15 2.61
C LEU A 422 3.72 1.46 3.18
N ASN A 423 4.47 2.12 4.05
CA ASN A 423 4.02 3.29 4.79
C ASN A 423 4.91 4.51 4.52
N PHE A 424 4.25 5.66 4.35
CA PHE A 424 4.89 6.96 4.17
C PHE A 424 4.16 7.99 5.02
N GLY A 425 4.84 8.58 6.00
CA GLY A 425 4.22 9.48 6.97
C GLY A 425 2.97 8.87 7.63
N ASP A 426 1.98 9.72 7.93
CA ASP A 426 0.67 9.26 8.43
C ASP A 426 -0.24 8.85 7.26
N CYS A 427 -0.06 7.63 6.75
CA CYS A 427 -0.87 7.05 5.67
C CYS A 427 -0.88 7.87 4.35
N GLY A 428 0.26 8.47 4.02
CA GLY A 428 0.44 9.38 2.90
C GLY A 428 1.03 8.73 1.65
N GLN A 429 2.06 9.37 1.07
CA GLN A 429 2.68 8.92 -0.18
C GLN A 429 4.11 9.46 -0.32
N ALA A 430 4.90 8.81 -1.19
CA ALA A 430 6.19 9.30 -1.63
C ALA A 430 6.22 9.52 -3.14
N THR A 431 6.79 10.63 -3.60
CA THR A 431 6.89 10.95 -5.04
C THR A 431 8.31 11.31 -5.43
N PHE A 432 8.85 10.62 -6.44
CA PHE A 432 10.15 10.86 -7.06
C PHE A 432 9.97 11.70 -8.32
N TRP A 433 10.76 12.77 -8.40
CA TRP A 433 10.73 13.77 -9.46
C TRP A 433 12.05 13.80 -10.21
N ILE A 434 11.99 13.90 -11.53
CA ILE A 434 13.15 14.08 -12.41
C ILE A 434 12.88 15.22 -13.38
N THR A 435 13.91 15.97 -13.77
CA THR A 435 13.74 16.95 -14.85
C THR A 435 13.57 16.23 -16.19
N ARG A 436 12.81 16.84 -17.12
CA ARG A 436 12.68 16.35 -18.50
C ARG A 436 14.02 16.13 -19.18
N GLU A 437 14.96 17.06 -18.97
CA GLU A 437 16.30 17.00 -19.58
C GLU A 437 17.11 15.81 -19.07
N ASP A 438 17.08 15.58 -17.75
CA ASP A 438 17.78 14.46 -17.13
C ASP A 438 17.15 13.14 -17.52
N LEU A 439 15.81 13.06 -17.62
CA LEU A 439 15.14 11.86 -18.10
C LEU A 439 15.55 11.52 -19.54
N ALA A 440 15.49 12.49 -20.44
CA ALA A 440 15.89 12.32 -21.84
C ALA A 440 17.38 11.91 -21.97
N SER A 441 18.21 12.39 -21.04
CA SER A 441 19.65 12.09 -20.99
C SER A 441 19.99 10.86 -20.12
N ARG A 442 18.99 10.19 -19.52
CA ARG A 442 19.14 9.06 -18.59
C ARG A 442 20.02 9.35 -17.36
N ARG A 443 19.99 10.59 -16.88
CA ARG A 443 20.73 11.07 -15.71
C ARG A 443 19.87 10.97 -14.45
N PHE A 444 19.82 9.79 -13.85
CA PHE A 444 18.97 9.54 -12.67
C PHE A 444 19.58 10.03 -11.36
N GLU A 445 20.82 10.54 -11.38
CA GLU A 445 21.43 11.23 -10.26
C GLU A 445 20.62 12.48 -9.85
N GLY A 446 20.02 13.23 -10.79
CA GLY A 446 19.26 14.45 -10.49
C GLY A 446 17.88 14.23 -9.85
N VAL A 447 17.52 13.00 -9.47
CA VAL A 447 16.20 12.71 -8.90
C VAL A 447 16.07 13.27 -7.48
N ALA A 448 15.01 14.03 -7.26
CA ALA A 448 14.55 14.46 -5.94
C ALA A 448 13.31 13.67 -5.53
N ALA A 449 12.97 13.64 -4.25
CA ALA A 449 11.75 13.01 -3.79
C ALA A 449 11.16 13.70 -2.57
N VAL A 450 9.83 13.60 -2.42
CA VAL A 450 9.10 14.16 -1.30
C VAL A 450 8.17 13.10 -0.70
N VAL A 451 8.06 13.10 0.63
CA VAL A 451 7.03 12.36 1.37
C VAL A 451 5.99 13.34 1.85
N GLU A 452 4.73 13.06 1.56
CA GLU A 452 3.59 13.83 2.06
C GLU A 452 2.77 12.94 3.00
N SER A 453 2.32 13.49 4.13
CA SER A 453 1.42 12.80 5.05
C SER A 453 -0.05 12.97 4.64
N GLY A 454 -0.91 12.01 5.00
CA GLY A 454 -2.30 11.89 4.55
C GLY A 454 -3.36 12.60 5.38
#